data_AF-A0A4Y9JIY7-F1
#
_entry.id   AF-A0A4Y9JIY7-F1
#
_cell.length_a   1.000
_cell.length_b   1.000
_cell.length_c   1.000
_cell.angle_alpha   90.00
_cell.angle_beta   90.00
_cell.angle_gamma   90.00
#
_symmetry.space_group_name_H-M   'P 1'
#
loop_
_entity.id
_entity.type
_entity.pdbx_description
1 polymer ?
#
loop_
_entity_poly.entity_id
_entity_poly.type
_entity_poly.pdbx_seq_one_letter_code
_entity_poly.pdbx_strand_id
1 'polypeptide(L)'
;RETSYSYDPNGNLLEETNPLGQVTKRTYDALNRLTSESDTAGQLNLYSYDHDNHVTKVMNEAGGQATMTYDGNGNLTSVLSGSERIKSYSYDLKDQLISATQGLGDKASTSTYT
;
A
#
# COMPACT_ATOMS: atom_id res chain seq x y z
N ARG A 1 24.53 -5.87 21.80
CA ARG A 1 23.75 -6.38 20.65
C ARG A 1 23.30 -5.16 19.88
N GLU A 2 23.50 -5.14 18.57
CA GLU A 2 23.27 -3.99 17.70
C GLU A 2 22.29 -4.39 16.59
N THR A 3 21.66 -3.42 15.95
CA THR A 3 20.86 -3.65 14.74
C THR A 3 21.81 -3.77 13.55
N SER A 4 21.61 -4.76 12.68
CA SER A 4 22.37 -4.93 11.43
C SER A 4 21.47 -4.77 10.21
N TYR A 5 22.05 -4.24 9.14
CA TYR A 5 21.35 -3.94 7.89
C TYR A 5 22.10 -4.54 6.69
N SER A 6 21.36 -4.97 5.67
CA SER A 6 21.92 -5.33 4.37
C SER A 6 21.21 -4.58 3.25
N TYR A 7 21.93 -4.28 2.17
CA TYR A 7 21.43 -3.45 1.08
C TYR A 7 21.71 -4.08 -0.27
N ASP A 8 20.87 -3.77 -1.25
CA ASP A 8 21.18 -4.05 -2.65
C ASP A 8 22.16 -3.02 -3.24
N PRO A 9 22.67 -3.21 -4.47
CA PRO A 9 23.59 -2.26 -5.10
C PRO A 9 23.02 -0.85 -5.34
N ASN A 10 21.69 -0.69 -5.35
CA ASN A 10 21.02 0.59 -5.50
C ASN A 10 20.81 1.29 -4.15
N GLY A 11 21.21 0.66 -3.03
CA GLY A 11 21.07 1.18 -1.69
C GLY A 11 19.72 0.88 -1.04
N ASN A 12 18.90 0.01 -1.61
CA ASN A 12 17.64 -0.39 -1.00
C ASN A 12 17.89 -1.38 0.15
N LEU A 13 17.19 -1.21 1.27
CA LEU A 13 17.33 -2.05 2.46
C LEU A 13 16.70 -3.43 2.25
N LEU A 14 17.52 -4.47 2.11
CA LEU A 14 17.06 -5.85 1.89
C LEU A 14 16.69 -6.56 3.19
N GLU A 15 17.47 -6.37 4.24
CA GLU A 15 17.28 -7.06 5.51
C GLU A 15 17.65 -6.16 6.68
N GLU A 16 16.81 -6.16 7.71
CA GLU A 16 17.08 -5.54 9.01
C GLU A 16 16.97 -6.62 10.08
N THR A 17 18.03 -6.79 10.89
CA THR A 17 18.01 -7.68 12.05
C THR A 17 18.14 -6.86 13.31
N ASN A 18 17.13 -6.92 14.19
CA ASN A 18 17.12 -6.17 15.44
C ASN A 18 17.99 -6.84 16.52
N PRO A 19 18.25 -6.19 17.68
CA PRO A 19 19.06 -6.77 18.75
C PRO A 19 18.48 -8.05 19.38
N LEU A 20 17.23 -8.39 19.11
CA LEU A 20 16.60 -9.64 19.54
C LEU A 20 16.85 -10.78 18.53
N GLY A 21 17.48 -10.49 17.39
CA GLY A 21 17.72 -11.44 16.31
C GLY A 21 16.50 -11.63 15.39
N GLN A 22 15.49 -10.77 15.52
CA GLN A 22 14.31 -10.81 14.64
C GLN A 22 14.61 -10.08 13.34
N VAL A 23 14.10 -10.63 12.24
CA VAL A 23 14.48 -10.21 10.89
C VAL A 23 13.27 -9.65 10.15
N THR A 24 13.45 -8.49 9.52
CA THR A 24 12.54 -7.94 8.53
C THR A 24 13.21 -8.00 7.17
N LYS A 25 12.50 -8.50 6.14
CA LYS A 25 13.04 -8.66 4.78
C LYS A 25 12.22 -7.88 3.77
N ARG A 26 12.90 -7.37 2.74
CA ARG A 26 12.29 -6.58 1.68
C ARG A 26 12.81 -7.01 0.31
N THR A 27 11.97 -6.86 -0.70
CA THR A 27 12.37 -7.01 -2.11
C THR A 27 11.93 -5.80 -2.90
N TYR A 28 12.64 -5.52 -3.99
CA TYR A 28 12.40 -4.35 -4.82
C TYR A 28 12.35 -4.75 -6.30
N ASP A 29 11.56 -4.03 -7.09
CA ASP A 29 11.60 -4.14 -8.54
C ASP A 29 12.75 -3.33 -9.17
N ALA A 30 12.90 -3.42 -10.48
CA ALA A 30 13.94 -2.71 -11.23
C ALA A 30 13.83 -1.18 -11.18
N LEU A 31 12.70 -0.64 -10.72
CA LEU A 31 12.47 0.79 -10.51
C LEU A 31 12.72 1.19 -9.05
N ASN A 32 13.30 0.30 -8.23
CA ASN A 32 13.56 0.47 -6.80
C ASN A 32 12.30 0.64 -5.94
N ARG A 33 11.19 0.02 -6.37
CA ARG A 33 9.92 0.05 -5.63
C ARG A 33 9.76 -1.22 -4.82
N LEU A 34 9.32 -1.10 -3.57
CA LEU A 34 9.15 -2.24 -2.65
C LEU A 34 8.11 -3.23 -3.18
N THR A 35 8.49 -4.44 -3.56
CA THR A 35 7.56 -5.46 -4.05
C THR A 35 7.10 -6.43 -2.97
N SER A 36 7.88 -6.60 -1.91
CA SER A 36 7.47 -7.40 -0.76
C SER A 36 8.11 -6.93 0.53
N GLU A 37 7.43 -7.12 1.65
CA GLU A 37 7.98 -6.94 2.99
C GLU A 37 7.48 -8.06 3.90
N SER A 38 8.39 -8.73 4.62
CA SER A 38 8.03 -9.64 5.71
C SER A 38 8.44 -9.02 7.05
N ASP A 39 7.51 -8.91 7.99
CA ASP A 39 7.78 -8.37 9.32
C ASP A 39 8.52 -9.39 10.23
N THR A 40 8.78 -8.99 11.47
CA THR A 40 9.47 -9.84 12.47
C THR A 40 8.67 -11.05 12.93
N ALA A 41 7.35 -11.07 12.68
CA ALA A 41 6.47 -12.20 12.93
C ALA A 41 6.38 -13.15 11.71
N GLY A 42 7.03 -12.79 10.60
CA GLY A 42 7.00 -13.54 9.35
C GLY A 42 5.83 -13.18 8.44
N GLN A 43 5.01 -12.18 8.81
CA GLN A 43 3.87 -11.76 8.01
C GLN A 43 4.34 -11.01 6.77
N LEU A 44 4.00 -11.58 5.61
CA LEU A 44 4.37 -11.08 4.28
C LEU A 44 3.26 -10.23 3.67
N ASN A 45 3.64 -9.03 3.22
CA ASN A 45 2.87 -8.19 2.32
C ASN A 45 3.55 -8.13 0.95
N LEU A 46 2.74 -8.16 -0.10
CA LEU A 46 3.11 -8.01 -1.49
C LEU A 46 2.49 -6.73 -2.05
N TYR A 47 3.26 -5.99 -2.83
CA TYR A 47 2.85 -4.71 -3.40
C TYR A 47 2.91 -4.77 -4.93
N SER A 48 1.92 -4.19 -5.58
CA SER A 48 1.91 -3.97 -7.04
C SER A 48 1.70 -2.49 -7.32
N TYR A 49 2.24 -2.03 -8.45
CA TYR A 49 2.27 -0.63 -8.82
C TYR A 49 1.76 -0.43 -10.24
N ASP A 50 1.18 0.73 -10.51
CA ASP A 50 0.97 1.21 -11.87
C ASP A 50 2.26 1.82 -12.47
N HIS A 51 2.13 2.39 -13.67
CA HIS A 51 3.23 3.06 -14.36
C HIS A 51 3.66 4.40 -13.73
N ASP A 52 2.78 5.02 -12.94
CA ASP A 52 3.01 6.32 -12.30
C ASP A 52 3.53 6.15 -10.87
N ASN A 53 3.90 4.91 -10.49
CA ASN A 53 4.42 4.57 -9.17
C ASN A 53 3.39 4.63 -8.04
N HIS A 54 2.10 4.51 -8.34
CA HIS A 54 1.07 4.34 -7.32
C HIS A 54 0.87 2.86 -6.98
N VAL A 55 0.70 2.54 -5.70
CA VAL A 55 0.39 1.19 -5.24
C VAL A 55 -1.03 0.83 -5.69
N THR A 56 -1.19 -0.13 -6.58
CA THR A 56 -2.50 -0.59 -7.07
C THR A 56 -3.02 -1.81 -6.33
N LYS A 57 -2.13 -2.57 -5.67
CA LYS A 57 -2.52 -3.74 -4.90
C LYS A 57 -1.62 -3.94 -3.71
N VAL A 58 -2.23 -4.28 -2.58
CA VAL A 58 -1.55 -4.85 -1.40
C VAL A 58 -2.20 -6.19 -1.11
N MET A 59 -1.39 -7.24 -0.94
CA MET A 59 -1.86 -8.58 -0.60
C MET A 59 -1.03 -9.14 0.54
N ASN A 60 -1.68 -9.74 1.55
CA ASN A 60 -0.99 -10.53 2.55
C ASN A 60 -0.94 -12.02 2.17
N GLU A 61 -0.06 -12.78 2.83
CA GLU A 61 0.07 -14.23 2.65
C GLU A 61 -1.21 -15.04 2.89
N ALA A 62 -2.14 -14.52 3.69
CA ALA A 62 -3.43 -15.14 3.96
C ALA A 62 -4.46 -14.91 2.83
N GLY A 63 -4.06 -14.22 1.76
CA GLY A 63 -4.92 -13.90 0.61
C GLY A 63 -5.81 -12.67 0.81
N GLY A 64 -5.74 -12.01 1.97
CA GLY A 64 -6.37 -10.72 2.19
C GLY A 64 -5.74 -9.69 1.26
N GLN A 65 -6.56 -9.02 0.45
CA GLN A 65 -6.08 -8.06 -0.54
C GLN A 65 -6.89 -6.76 -0.54
N ALA A 66 -6.15 -5.66 -0.68
CA ALA A 66 -6.69 -4.35 -1.01
C ALA A 66 -6.28 -3.98 -2.43
N THR A 67 -7.19 -3.41 -3.21
CA THR A 67 -6.91 -2.87 -4.55
C THR A 67 -7.25 -1.40 -4.57
N MET A 68 -6.34 -0.58 -5.08
CA MET A 68 -6.46 0.87 -5.17
C MET A 68 -6.58 1.29 -6.63
N THR A 69 -7.37 2.33 -6.88
CA THR A 69 -7.50 2.98 -8.19
C THR A 69 -7.30 4.48 -8.03
N TYR A 70 -6.77 5.11 -9.07
CA TYR A 70 -6.40 6.52 -9.08
C TYR A 70 -6.99 7.21 -10.31
N ASP A 71 -7.27 8.50 -10.20
CA ASP A 71 -7.56 9.32 -11.37
C ASP A 71 -6.27 9.71 -12.12
N GLY A 72 -6.41 10.44 -13.23
CA GLY A 72 -5.28 10.87 -14.06
C GLY A 72 -4.32 11.86 -13.39
N ASN A 73 -4.70 12.44 -12.25
CA ASN A 73 -3.84 13.33 -11.46
C ASN A 73 -3.17 12.58 -10.30
N GLY A 74 -3.42 11.28 -10.15
CA GLY A 74 -2.88 10.45 -9.08
C GLY A 74 -3.67 10.51 -7.78
N ASN A 75 -4.89 11.08 -7.78
CA ASN A 75 -5.73 11.05 -6.59
C ASN A 75 -6.38 9.69 -6.42
N LEU A 76 -6.36 9.13 -5.20
CA LEU A 76 -6.98 7.84 -4.90
C LEU A 76 -8.49 7.92 -5.07
N THR A 77 -9.07 7.23 -6.06
CA THR A 77 -10.52 7.25 -6.31
C THR A 77 -11.27 6.12 -5.62
N SER A 78 -10.63 4.97 -5.39
CA SER A 78 -11.29 3.85 -4.73
C SER A 78 -10.32 2.87 -4.06
N VAL A 79 -10.78 2.28 -2.96
CA VAL A 79 -10.16 1.10 -2.33
C VAL A 79 -11.18 -0.03 -2.28
N LEU A 80 -10.81 -1.20 -2.80
CA LEU A 80 -11.57 -2.43 -2.73
C LEU A 80 -10.91 -3.39 -1.75
N SER A 81 -11.72 -4.10 -0.95
CA SER A 81 -11.32 -5.31 -0.23
C SER A 81 -11.85 -6.50 -1.02
N GLY A 82 -10.97 -7.23 -1.72
CA GLY A 82 -11.41 -8.18 -2.74
C GLY A 82 -12.19 -7.48 -3.86
N SER A 83 -13.47 -7.81 -4.03
CA SER A 83 -14.38 -7.17 -5.00
C SER A 83 -15.26 -6.07 -4.38
N GLU A 84 -15.18 -5.87 -3.07
CA GLU A 84 -16.07 -4.96 -2.35
C GLU A 84 -15.43 -3.59 -2.21
N ARG A 85 -16.08 -2.55 -2.73
CA ARG A 85 -15.60 -1.17 -2.58
C ARG A 85 -15.83 -0.68 -1.15
N ILE A 86 -14.76 -0.62 -0.37
CA ILE A 86 -14.79 -0.15 1.03
C ILE A 86 -14.52 1.35 1.16
N LYS A 87 -13.92 1.98 0.13
CA LYS A 87 -13.69 3.42 0.05
C LYS A 87 -13.92 3.95 -1.36
N SER A 88 -14.48 5.15 -1.46
CA SER A 88 -14.47 5.93 -2.70
C SER A 88 -14.27 7.41 -2.41
N TYR A 89 -13.58 8.08 -3.32
CA TYR A 89 -13.29 9.50 -3.23
C TYR A 89 -13.55 10.16 -4.57
N SER A 90 -13.88 11.45 -4.53
CA SER A 90 -13.97 12.30 -5.71
C SER A 90 -13.35 13.65 -5.42
N TYR A 91 -12.81 14.26 -6.47
CA TYR A 91 -12.02 15.48 -6.40
C TYR A 91 -12.55 16.50 -7.40
N ASP A 92 -12.31 17.78 -7.14
CA ASP A 92 -12.53 18.84 -8.11
C ASP A 92 -11.34 18.94 -9.10
N LEU A 93 -11.41 19.92 -10.01
CA LEU A 93 -10.36 20.15 -11.01
C LEU A 93 -9.04 20.72 -10.43
N LYS A 94 -9.00 21.01 -9.14
CA LYS A 94 -7.82 21.49 -8.40
C LYS A 94 -7.29 20.44 -7.42
N ASP A 95 -7.70 19.18 -7.60
CA ASP A 95 -7.34 18.03 -6.76
C ASP A 95 -7.83 18.15 -5.30
N GLN A 96 -8.88 18.94 -5.07
CA GLN A 96 -9.48 19.08 -3.75
C GLN A 96 -10.58 18.05 -3.57
N LEU A 97 -10.55 17.31 -2.44
CA LEU A 97 -11.53 16.30 -2.11
C LEU A 97 -12.94 16.92 -1.99
N ILE A 98 -13.90 16.48 -2.80
CA ILE A 98 -15.30 16.92 -2.76
C ILE A 98 -16.21 15.91 -2.07
N SER A 99 -15.86 14.62 -2.09
CA SER A 99 -16.61 13.59 -1.36
C SER A 99 -15.74 12.39 -1.01
N ALA A 100 -15.96 11.84 0.19
CA ALA A 100 -15.38 10.59 0.65
C ALA A 100 -16.47 9.68 1.21
N THR A 101 -16.53 8.45 0.72
CA THR A 101 -17.38 7.38 1.25
C THR A 101 -16.51 6.29 1.86
N GLN A 102 -16.86 5.85 3.07
CA GLN A 102 -16.15 4.81 3.80
C GLN A 102 -17.15 3.78 4.34
N GLY A 103 -16.89 2.49 4.10
CA GLY A 103 -17.71 1.38 4.58
C GLY A 103 -18.38 0.60 3.44
N LEU A 104 -19.23 -0.36 3.81
CA LEU A 104 -19.90 -1.28 2.88
C LEU A 104 -21.41 -1.20 3.04
N GLY A 105 -22.12 -1.16 1.91
CA GLY A 105 -23.58 -1.16 1.86
C GLY A 105 -24.18 -0.12 2.82
N ASP A 106 -25.12 -0.56 3.65
CA ASP A 106 -25.85 0.29 4.60
C ASP A 106 -24.98 0.84 5.74
N LYS A 107 -23.74 0.35 5.91
CA LYS A 107 -22.77 0.87 6.89
C LYS A 107 -21.85 1.93 6.28
N ALA A 108 -22.03 2.27 5.01
CA ALA A 108 -21.23 3.29 4.36
C ALA A 108 -21.62 4.69 4.88
N SER A 109 -20.62 5.47 5.28
CA SER A 109 -20.78 6.89 5.61
C SER A 109 -20.17 7.73 4.50
N THR A 110 -20.88 8.78 4.06
CA THR A 110 -20.39 9.72 3.05
C THR A 110 -20.27 11.12 3.65
N SER A 111 -19.08 11.70 3.50
CA SER A 111 -18.80 13.10 3.79
C SER A 111 -18.66 13.88 2.48
N THR A 112 -19.12 15.13 2.47
CA THR A 112 -19.00 16.05 1.34
C THR A 112 -18.34 17.34 1.82
N TYR A 113 -17.56 17.96 0.94
CA TYR A 113 -16.76 19.14 1.23
C TYR A 113 -17.03 20.19 0.15
N THR A 114 -16.98 21.46 0.54
CA THR A 114 -17.27 22.63 -0.31
C THR A 114 -16.07 23.53 -0.43
#